data_AF-A0A4Z0QJB1-F1
#
_entry.id   AF-A0A4Z0QJB1-F1
#
_cell.length_a   1.000
_cell.length_b   1.000
_cell.length_c   1.000
_cell.angle_alpha   90.00
_cell.angle_beta   90.00
_cell.angle_gamma   90.00
#
_symmetry.space_group_name_H-M   'P 1'
#
loop_
_entity.id
_entity.type
_entity.pdbx_description
1 polymer ?
#
loop_
_entity_poly.entity_id
_entity_poly.type
_entity_poly.pdbx_seq_one_letter_code
_entity_poly.pdbx_strand_id
1 'polypeptide(L)' 'MSRRQEGTALPQLGLGVGKASNDEAIAAIHKALEVGYRAIDTATAYQNEEGVGKALKAASVARDELCIPAK' A
#
# COMPACT_ATOMS: atom_id res chain seq x y z
N MET A 1 9.19 19.57 -0.60
CA MET A 1 9.13 18.91 -1.91
C MET A 1 8.30 17.65 -1.78
N SER A 2 7.02 17.69 -2.17
CA SER A 2 6.30 16.54 -2.77
C SER A 2 4.91 17.02 -3.19
N ARG A 3 4.79 17.54 -4.42
CA ARG A 3 3.52 17.85 -5.08
C ARG A 3 3.26 16.66 -6.02
N ARG A 4 2.37 15.73 -5.63
CA ARG A 4 1.71 14.82 -6.58
C ARG A 4 0.36 15.42 -6.97
N GLN A 5 0.00 15.19 -8.23
CA GLN A 5 -0.79 16.07 -9.08
C GLN A 5 -2.23 16.34 -8.61
N GLU A 6 -2.68 17.54 -8.99
CA GLU A 6 -4.02 18.08 -8.90
C GLU A 6 -5.03 17.10 -9.51
N GLY A 7 -5.84 16.42 -8.68
CA GLY A 7 -6.97 15.60 -9.12
C GLY A 7 -7.26 14.36 -8.29
N THR A 8 -6.24 13.70 -7.73
CA THR A 8 -6.43 12.54 -6.86
C THR A 8 -6.31 12.99 -5.41
N ALA A 9 -7.43 13.05 -4.69
CA ALA A 9 -7.42 13.35 -3.26
C ALA A 9 -6.42 12.42 -2.56
N LEU A 10 -5.35 12.97 -2.00
CA LEU A 10 -4.41 12.19 -1.19
C LEU A 10 -5.21 11.56 -0.05
N PRO A 11 -5.17 10.22 0.11
CA PRO A 11 -5.84 9.59 1.23
C PRO A 11 -5.31 10.20 2.52
N GLN A 12 -6.20 10.77 3.35
CA GLN A 12 -5.81 11.34 4.64
C GLN A 12 -5.28 10.28 5.60
N LEU A 13 -5.56 9.00 5.31
CA LEU A 13 -5.17 7.85 6.09
C LEU A 13 -4.54 6.79 5.19
N GLY A 14 -3.39 6.27 5.59
CA GLY A 14 -2.65 5.24 4.89
C GLY A 14 -2.18 4.14 5.84
N LEU A 15 -2.04 2.92 5.32
CA LEU A 15 -1.45 1.82 6.06
C LEU A 15 0.08 1.91 5.93
N GLY A 16 0.79 2.06 7.05
CA GLY A 16 2.24 1.88 7.10
C GLY A 16 2.60 0.43 7.34
N VAL A 17 3.22 -0.24 6.37
CA VAL A 17 3.73 -1.61 6.53
C VAL A 17 5.17 -1.52 7.05
N GLY A 18 5.39 -1.84 8.32
CA GLY A 18 6.73 -1.84 8.95
C GLY A 18 7.54 -3.11 8.63
N LYS A 19 8.47 -3.47 9.54
CA LYS A 19 9.17 -4.78 9.51
C LYS A 19 8.21 -5.93 9.85
N ALA A 20 7.33 -6.25 8.91
CA ALA A 20 6.42 -7.38 8.96
C ALA A 20 6.90 -8.46 7.99
N SER A 21 6.60 -9.72 8.31
CA SER A 21 6.86 -10.84 7.40
C SER A 21 6.07 -10.67 6.09
N ASN A 22 6.47 -11.34 5.01
CA ASN A 22 5.73 -11.27 3.72
C ASN A 22 4.24 -11.63 3.89
N ASP A 23 3.93 -12.68 4.64
CA ASP A 23 2.54 -13.08 4.93
C ASP A 23 1.76 -12.03 5.74
N GLU A 24 2.41 -11.42 6.74
CA GLU A 24 1.79 -10.37 7.55
C GLU A 24 1.54 -9.10 6.72
N ALA A 25 2.48 -8.74 5.84
CA ALA A 25 2.31 -7.64 4.91
C ALA A 25 1.13 -7.89 3.96
N ILE A 26 0.98 -9.12 3.45
CA ILE A 26 -0.17 -9.52 2.63
C ILE A 26 -1.47 -9.34 3.43
N ALA A 27 -1.57 -9.97 4.59
CA ALA A 27 -2.77 -9.90 5.42
C ALA A 27 -3.15 -8.45 5.80
N ALA A 28 -2.16 -7.64 6.17
CA ALA A 28 -2.36 -6.24 6.54
C ALA A 28 -2.86 -5.40 5.35
N ILE A 29 -2.26 -5.56 4.17
CA ILE A 29 -2.67 -4.85 2.96
C ILE A 29 -4.08 -5.25 2.55
N HIS A 30 -4.38 -6.55 2.50
CA HIS A 30 -5.72 -7.03 2.19
C HIS A 30 -6.74 -6.44 3.16
N LYS A 31 -6.44 -6.45 4.46
CA LYS A 31 -7.35 -5.91 5.46
C LYS A 31 -7.57 -4.40 5.31
N ALA A 32 -6.51 -3.65 5.03
CA ALA A 32 -6.63 -2.22 4.77
C ALA A 32 -7.48 -1.95 3.53
N LEU A 33 -7.28 -2.70 2.44
CA LEU A 33 -8.08 -2.56 1.22
C LEU A 33 -9.57 -2.88 1.47
N GLU A 34 -9.87 -3.92 2.26
CA GLU A 34 -11.23 -4.28 2.69
C GLU A 34 -11.89 -3.15 3.50
N VAL A 35 -11.14 -2.52 4.39
CA VAL A 35 -11.63 -1.41 5.22
C VAL A 35 -11.82 -0.12 4.39
N GLY A 36 -11.29 -0.07 3.17
CA GLY A 36 -11.42 1.07 2.26
C GLY A 36 -10.18 1.95 2.17
N TYR A 37 -9.05 1.51 2.75
CA TYR A 37 -7.78 2.21 2.54
C TYR A 37 -7.38 2.14 1.07
N ARG A 38 -6.79 3.24 0.61
CA ARG A 38 -6.28 3.38 -0.76
C ARG A 38 -4.83 3.89 -0.80
N ALA A 39 -4.25 4.23 0.35
CA ALA A 39 -2.83 4.49 0.49
C ALA A 39 -2.14 3.35 1.27
N ILE A 40 -1.13 2.74 0.65
CA ILE A 40 -0.26 1.74 1.27
C ILE A 40 1.17 2.30 1.24
N ASP A 41 1.69 2.74 2.39
CA ASP A 41 3.07 3.20 2.54
C ASP A 41 3.95 2.02 2.94
N THR A 42 4.99 1.76 2.17
CA THR A 42 5.98 0.71 2.44
C THR A 42 7.39 1.25 2.18
N ALA A 43 8.40 0.61 2.76
CA ALA A 43 9.80 0.93 2.52
C ALA A 43 10.56 -0.30 2.07
N THR A 44 11.42 -0.16 1.05
CA THR A 44 12.28 -1.26 0.56
C THR A 44 13.18 -1.81 1.67
N ALA A 45 13.50 -0.98 2.68
CA ALA A 45 14.23 -1.37 3.88
C ALA A 45 13.58 -2.49 4.73
N TYR A 46 12.30 -2.80 4.50
CA TYR A 46 11.59 -3.86 5.22
C TYR A 46 11.67 -5.22 4.53
N GLN A 47 12.28 -5.31 3.35
CA GLN A 47 12.50 -6.55 2.58
C GLN A 47 11.21 -7.38 2.34
N ASN A 48 10.05 -6.71 2.31
CA ASN A 48 8.73 -7.33 2.17
C ASN A 48 8.07 -7.02 0.81
N GLU A 49 8.87 -6.59 -0.18
CA GLU A 49 8.41 -6.20 -1.52
C GLU A 49 7.69 -7.34 -2.24
N GLU A 50 8.11 -8.59 -2.01
CA GLU A 50 7.48 -9.77 -2.58
C GLU A 50 6.06 -9.98 -2.02
N GLY A 51 5.89 -9.79 -0.71
CA GLY A 51 4.58 -9.82 -0.05
C GLY A 51 3.67 -8.69 -0.55
N VAL A 52 4.18 -7.47 -0.63
CA VAL A 52 3.44 -6.32 -1.16
C VAL A 52 3.00 -6.57 -2.61
N GLY A 53 3.90 -7.06 -3.48
CA GLY A 53 3.60 -7.36 -4.87
C GLY A 53 2.53 -8.46 -5.03
N LYS A 54 2.59 -9.50 -4.19
CA LYS A 54 1.56 -10.56 -4.14
C LYS A 54 0.21 -10.01 -3.70
N ALA A 55 0.17 -9.20 -2.63
CA ALA A 55 -1.05 -8.59 -2.12
C ALA A 55 -1.73 -7.70 -3.17
N LEU A 56 -0.95 -6.88 -3.88
CA LEU A 56 -1.46 -6.01 -4.94
C LEU A 56 -1.96 -6.78 -6.15
N LYS A 57 -1.35 -7.91 -6.50
CA LYS A 57 -1.84 -8.78 -7.57
C LYS A 57 -3.13 -9.50 -7.20
N ALA A 58 -3.28 -9.88 -5.93
CA ALA A 58 -4.48 -10.51 -5.41
C ALA A 58 -5.59 -9.49 -5.06
N ALA A 59 -5.27 -8.20 -5.01
CA ALA A 59 -6.23 -7.15 -4.73
C ALA A 59 -7.21 -6.96 -5.89
N SER A 60 -8.49 -6.91 -5.58
CA SER A 60 -9.57 -6.60 -6.53
C SER A 60 -9.65 -5.11 -6.88
N VAL A 61 -8.75 -4.28 -6.34
CA VAL A 61 -8.76 -2.82 -6.49
C VAL A 61 -7.86 -2.42 -7.65
N ALA A 62 -8.34 -1.52 -8.52
CA ALA A 62 -7.57 -1.04 -9.65
C ALA A 62 -6.27 -0.34 -9.18
N ARG A 63 -5.17 -0.56 -9.90
CA ARG A 63 -3.86 0.02 -9.54
C ARG A 63 -3.88 1.55 -9.51
N ASP A 64 -4.75 2.17 -10.31
CA ASP A 64 -4.95 3.62 -10.42
C ASP A 64 -5.61 4.21 -9.15
N GLU A 65 -6.39 3.40 -8.43
CA GLU A 65 -7.00 3.79 -7.15
C GLU A 65 -6.02 3.66 -5.98
N LEU A 66 -4.84 3.05 -6.18
CA LEU A 66 -3.88 2.77 -5.13
C LEU A 66 -2.72 3.77 -5.13
N CYS A 67 -2.59 4.54 -4.06
CA CYS A 67 -1.41 5.35 -3.81
C CYS A 67 -0.38 4.53 -3.04
N ILE A 68 0.73 4.18 -3.69
CA ILE A 68 1.82 3.42 -3.08
C ILE A 68 3.08 4.28 -3.07
N PRO A 69 3.25 5.15 -2.06
CA PRO A 69 4.53 5.77 -1.79
C PRO A 69 5.50 4.71 -1.27
N ALA A 70 6.44 4.30 -2.10
CA ALA A 70 7.61 3.52 -1.68
C ALA A 70 8.79 4.47 -1.46
N LYS A 71 9.55 4.26 -0.39
CA LYS A 71 10.86 4.91 -0.15
C LYS A 71 11.98 3.88 -0.12
#